data_AF-A0A7S3BAC8-F1
#
_entry.id   AF-A0A7S3BAC8-F1
#
_cell.length_a   1.000
_cell.length_b   1.000
_cell.length_c   1.000
_cell.angle_alpha   90.00
_cell.angle_beta   90.00
_cell.angle_gamma   90.00
#
_symmetry.space_group_name_H-M   'P 1'
#
loop_
_entity.id
_entity.type
_entity.pdbx_description
1 polymer ?
#
loop_
_entity_poly.entity_id
_entity_poly.type
_entity_poly.pdbx_seq_one_letter_code
_entity_poly.pdbx_strand_id
1 'polypeptide(L)'
;GIDWSSPVESFFDVSLELGADIQTLNGALDAFVRPENLTGDNVYSCEVCLSKQCACRREQVREAPRVLAVHFKRFVYGGEGATKIVQHVEFPAALDLCPYMASAGEGGDAGVQVLYWLNGVIVHDGESAGSGHYVAYVRSWDGGQWYCANDDRVKEVTPAQVHATQAYLLFYSQAVTDESDEAKALARRDRRNALQRERRRLEKAARESSRLREAEKKRSARAAAKAERKRCGRATQKAA
;
A
#
# COMPACT_ATOMS: atom_id res chain seq x y z
N GLY A 1 29.80 9.54 -29.69
CA GLY A 1 29.04 10.65 -29.09
C GLY A 1 29.67 10.95 -27.75
N ILE A 2 29.80 12.23 -27.39
CA ILE A 2 30.27 12.60 -26.05
C ILE A 2 29.16 12.21 -25.07
N ASP A 3 29.46 11.27 -24.18
CA ASP A 3 28.61 10.91 -23.05
C ASP A 3 28.80 11.98 -21.96
N TRP A 4 27.82 12.89 -21.85
CA TRP A 4 27.78 13.87 -20.77
C TRP A 4 27.13 13.20 -19.57
N SER A 5 27.93 12.57 -18.72
CA SER A 5 27.42 11.95 -17.49
C SER A 5 26.74 13.01 -16.62
N SER A 6 25.43 12.80 -16.42
CA SER A 6 24.57 13.71 -15.65
C SER A 6 24.85 13.60 -14.14
N PRO A 7 24.49 14.61 -13.34
CA PRO A 7 24.58 14.52 -11.88
C PRO A 7 23.70 13.39 -11.35
N VAL A 8 24.20 12.67 -10.36
CA VAL A 8 23.42 11.68 -9.62
C VAL A 8 22.64 12.40 -8.55
N GLU A 9 21.32 12.27 -8.60
CA GLU A 9 20.40 12.93 -7.68
C GLU A 9 19.78 11.93 -6.70
N SER A 10 19.55 12.37 -5.47
CA SER A 10 18.78 11.59 -4.49
C SER A 10 17.29 11.79 -4.73
N PHE A 11 16.51 10.71 -4.54
CA PHE A 11 15.06 10.75 -4.68
C PHE A 11 14.38 10.16 -3.42
N PHE A 12 13.16 10.61 -3.16
CA PHE A 12 12.30 10.04 -2.11
C PHE A 12 11.26 9.08 -2.68
N ASP A 13 10.83 9.33 -3.92
CA ASP A 13 9.89 8.50 -4.66
C ASP A 13 10.23 8.49 -6.15
N VAL A 14 9.74 7.47 -6.85
CA VAL A 14 9.72 7.42 -8.31
C VAL A 14 8.35 7.90 -8.77
N SER A 15 8.29 9.10 -9.34
CA SER A 15 7.07 9.73 -9.81
C SER A 15 6.81 9.42 -11.28
N LEU A 16 5.88 8.50 -11.54
CA LEU A 16 5.56 7.94 -12.85
C LEU A 16 4.43 8.70 -13.54
N GLU A 17 4.63 9.01 -14.80
CA GLU A 17 3.60 9.55 -15.69
C GLU A 17 2.70 8.43 -16.21
N LEU A 18 1.40 8.72 -16.32
CA LEU A 18 0.41 7.77 -16.82
C LEU A 18 -0.12 8.25 -18.16
N GLY A 19 0.39 7.65 -19.23
CA GLY A 19 -0.20 7.74 -20.56
C GLY A 19 -1.48 6.90 -20.66
N ALA A 20 -2.32 7.21 -21.64
CA ALA A 20 -3.57 6.48 -21.88
C ALA A 20 -3.37 4.98 -22.20
N ASP A 21 -2.18 4.60 -22.65
CA ASP A 21 -1.73 3.25 -22.99
C ASP A 21 -1.11 2.49 -21.81
N ILE A 22 -0.82 3.16 -20.69
CA ILE A 22 -0.10 2.56 -19.56
C ILE A 22 -1.07 1.83 -18.61
N GLN A 23 -1.14 0.51 -18.74
CA GLN A 23 -2.06 -0.31 -17.94
C GLN A 23 -1.39 -1.00 -16.74
N THR A 24 -0.06 -1.01 -16.66
CA THR A 24 0.69 -1.71 -15.61
C THR A 24 1.80 -0.84 -15.01
N LEU A 25 2.19 -1.12 -13.77
CA LEU A 25 3.34 -0.49 -13.11
C LEU A 25 4.62 -0.73 -13.90
N ASN A 26 4.83 -1.94 -14.42
CA ASN A 26 6.00 -2.25 -15.24
C ASN A 26 6.03 -1.41 -16.52
N GLY A 27 4.90 -1.24 -17.21
CA GLY A 27 4.83 -0.37 -18.40
C GLY A 27 5.10 1.10 -18.06
N ALA A 28 4.67 1.57 -16.88
CA ALA A 28 4.99 2.91 -16.39
C ALA A 28 6.49 3.08 -16.10
N LEU A 29 7.12 2.08 -15.49
CA LEU A 29 8.57 2.06 -15.23
C LEU A 29 9.38 1.94 -16.53
N ASP A 30 8.91 1.16 -17.51
CA ASP A 30 9.51 1.06 -18.85
C ASP A 30 9.51 2.44 -19.53
N ALA A 31 8.37 3.14 -19.47
CA ALA A 31 8.24 4.48 -20.02
C ALA A 31 9.15 5.49 -19.29
N PHE A 32 9.29 5.37 -17.97
CA PHE A 32 10.15 6.21 -17.14
C PHE A 32 11.64 6.09 -17.51
N VAL A 33 12.14 4.87 -17.73
CA VAL A 33 13.55 4.65 -18.09
C VAL A 33 13.85 4.72 -19.59
N ARG A 34 12.82 4.97 -20.41
CA ARG A 34 12.94 5.06 -21.86
C ARG A 34 13.70 6.32 -22.24
N PRO A 35 14.71 6.23 -23.11
CA PRO A 35 15.38 7.43 -23.62
C PRO A 35 14.40 8.32 -24.39
N GLU A 36 14.39 9.61 -24.09
CA GLU A 36 13.57 10.62 -24.75
C GLU A 36 14.43 11.64 -25.49
N ASN A 37 14.02 12.00 -26.72
CA ASN A 37 14.69 13.04 -27.49
C ASN A 37 14.16 14.41 -27.09
N LEU A 38 15.06 15.28 -26.64
CA LEU A 38 14.76 16.65 -26.30
C LEU A 38 14.52 17.46 -27.57
N THR A 39 13.26 17.81 -27.85
CA THR A 39 12.80 18.50 -29.08
C THR A 39 11.99 19.76 -28.76
N GLY A 40 11.83 20.66 -29.74
CA GLY A 40 11.05 21.90 -29.61
C GLY A 40 11.60 22.90 -28.60
N ASP A 41 10.77 23.28 -27.63
CA ASP A 41 11.13 24.20 -26.54
C ASP A 41 12.02 23.55 -25.48
N ASN A 42 12.09 22.21 -25.44
CA ASN A 42 12.88 21.43 -24.48
C ASN A 42 14.27 21.05 -25.01
N VAL A 43 14.69 21.53 -26.19
CA VAL A 43 16.01 21.21 -26.76
C VAL A 43 17.14 21.70 -25.85
N TYR A 44 18.11 20.83 -25.60
CA TYR A 44 19.26 21.14 -24.76
C TYR A 44 20.08 22.31 -25.33
N SER A 45 20.27 23.35 -24.52
CA SER A 45 21.12 24.48 -24.85
C SER A 45 22.53 24.19 -24.34
N CYS A 46 23.44 23.86 -25.23
CA CYS A 46 24.82 23.57 -24.86
C CYS A 46 25.58 24.88 -24.62
N GLU A 47 26.08 25.09 -23.40
CA GLU A 47 26.85 26.29 -23.03
C GLU A 47 28.21 26.37 -23.71
N VAL A 48 28.79 25.22 -24.10
CA VAL A 48 30.07 25.16 -24.83
C VAL A 48 29.88 25.44 -26.32
N CYS A 49 28.83 24.89 -26.92
CA CYS A 49 28.53 25.07 -28.34
C CYS A 49 27.73 26.36 -28.61
N LEU A 50 27.26 27.04 -27.56
CA LEU A 50 26.40 28.23 -27.59
C LEU A 50 25.20 28.07 -28.54
N SER A 51 24.67 26.85 -28.65
CA SER A 51 23.61 26.50 -29.61
C SER A 51 22.75 25.32 -29.13
N LYS A 52 21.54 25.22 -29.68
CA LYS A 52 20.60 24.12 -29.44
C LYS A 52 21.14 22.82 -30.06
N GLN A 53 21.32 21.80 -29.24
CA GLN A 53 21.85 20.50 -29.67
C GLN A 53 20.80 19.40 -29.53
N CYS A 54 20.81 18.44 -30.45
CA CYS A 54 20.06 17.20 -30.28
C CYS A 54 20.60 16.46 -29.06
N ALA A 55 19.78 16.30 -28.04
CA ALA A 55 20.13 15.60 -26.81
C ALA A 55 19.09 14.53 -26.52
N CYS A 56 19.55 13.41 -25.99
CA CYS A 56 18.72 12.32 -25.51
C CYS A 56 18.85 12.28 -23.99
N ARG A 57 17.73 12.31 -23.29
CA ARG A 57 17.68 12.19 -21.82
C ARG A 57 17.19 10.79 -21.47
N ARG A 58 17.77 10.21 -20.43
CA ARG A 58 17.34 8.94 -19.86
C ARG A 58 17.45 9.01 -18.34
N GLU A 59 16.46 8.49 -17.64
CA GLU A 59 16.49 8.32 -16.19
C GLU A 59 16.64 6.84 -15.83
N GLN A 60 17.45 6.54 -14.82
CA GLN A 60 17.65 5.18 -14.34
C GLN A 60 17.89 5.19 -12.83
N VAL A 61 17.48 4.12 -12.16
CA VAL A 61 17.77 3.96 -10.72
C VAL A 61 19.21 3.50 -10.55
N ARG A 62 20.05 4.31 -9.90
CA ARG A 62 21.45 3.91 -9.64
C ARG A 62 21.57 2.98 -8.44
N GLU A 63 20.89 3.31 -7.35
CA GLU A 63 20.92 2.54 -6.10
C GLU A 63 19.48 2.24 -5.66
N ALA A 64 19.23 0.98 -5.29
CA ALA A 64 17.91 0.50 -4.90
C ALA A 64 17.64 0.80 -3.40
N PRO A 65 16.62 1.60 -3.05
CA PRO A 65 16.35 1.95 -1.65
C PRO A 65 15.68 0.80 -0.90
N ARG A 66 15.95 0.63 0.41
CA ARG A 66 15.29 -0.43 1.21
C ARG A 66 13.75 -0.38 1.15
N VAL A 67 13.20 0.83 1.05
CA VAL A 67 11.78 1.08 0.81
C VAL A 67 11.67 1.93 -0.44
N LEU A 68 10.98 1.42 -1.45
CA LEU A 68 10.69 2.12 -2.69
C LEU A 68 9.28 2.70 -2.61
N ALA A 69 9.18 4.03 -2.65
CA ALA A 69 7.92 4.72 -2.87
C ALA A 69 7.73 4.97 -4.37
N VAL A 70 6.57 4.62 -4.90
CA VAL A 70 6.19 4.89 -6.29
C VAL A 70 4.95 5.76 -6.27
N HIS A 71 5.01 6.88 -6.98
CA HIS A 71 3.92 7.83 -7.11
C HIS A 71 3.38 7.78 -8.54
N PHE A 72 2.07 7.60 -8.68
CA PHE A 72 1.40 7.78 -9.96
C PHE A 72 0.93 9.23 -10.08
N LYS A 73 1.53 9.99 -11.01
CA LYS A 73 1.13 11.38 -11.32
C LYS A 73 -0.25 11.40 -11.99
N ARG A 74 -1.31 11.22 -11.20
CA ARG A 74 -2.68 11.11 -11.69
C ARG A 74 -3.31 12.46 -12.04
N PHE A 75 -2.74 13.58 -11.62
CA PHE A 75 -3.31 14.89 -11.89
C PHE A 75 -2.56 15.58 -13.02
N VAL A 76 -3.29 15.85 -14.10
CA VAL A 76 -2.79 16.60 -15.25
C VAL A 76 -3.35 18.01 -15.16
N TYR A 77 -2.48 19.00 -15.08
CA TYR A 77 -2.85 20.41 -15.03
C TYR A 77 -2.86 20.99 -16.44
N GLY A 78 -4.00 21.58 -16.84
CA GLY A 78 -4.19 22.26 -18.11
C GLY A 78 -4.86 23.62 -17.94
N GLY A 79 -5.17 24.29 -19.05
CA GLY A 79 -5.76 25.63 -19.04
C GLY A 79 -7.13 25.73 -18.35
N GLU A 80 -7.86 24.62 -18.24
CA GLU A 80 -9.18 24.53 -17.61
C GLU A 80 -9.14 24.00 -16.16
N GLY A 81 -7.95 23.76 -15.61
CA GLY A 81 -7.76 23.23 -14.26
C GLY A 81 -7.05 21.86 -14.24
N ALA A 82 -7.24 21.11 -13.17
CA ALA A 82 -6.62 19.80 -12.98
C ALA A 82 -7.62 18.67 -13.24
N THR A 83 -7.23 17.73 -14.12
CA THR A 83 -8.02 16.52 -14.40
C THR A 83 -7.34 15.31 -13.80
N LYS A 84 -8.12 14.46 -13.12
CA LYS A 84 -7.63 13.20 -12.54
C LYS A 84 -7.73 12.05 -13.55
N ILE A 85 -6.62 11.35 -13.73
CA ILE A 85 -6.52 10.09 -14.46
C ILE A 85 -7.14 8.99 -13.59
N VAL A 86 -8.35 8.57 -13.97
CA VAL A 86 -9.12 7.52 -13.29
C VAL A 86 -8.76 6.09 -13.72
N GLN A 87 -7.90 5.93 -14.73
CA GLN A 87 -7.56 4.61 -15.26
C GLN A 87 -6.94 3.72 -14.18
N HIS A 88 -7.35 2.45 -14.18
CA HIS A 88 -6.72 1.45 -13.34
C HIS A 88 -5.32 1.13 -13.89
N VAL A 89 -4.35 1.01 -12.99
CA VAL A 89 -2.99 0.60 -13.31
C VAL A 89 -2.71 -0.63 -12.45
N GLU A 90 -2.51 -1.77 -13.09
CA GLU A 90 -2.19 -3.01 -12.40
C GLU A 90 -0.78 -2.92 -11.79
N PHE A 91 -0.66 -3.26 -10.52
CA PHE A 91 0.62 -3.30 -9.82
C PHE A 91 0.84 -4.67 -9.18
N PRO A 92 2.02 -5.28 -9.35
CA PRO A 92 2.27 -6.64 -8.88
C PRO A 92 2.55 -6.67 -7.37
N ALA A 93 2.28 -7.81 -6.72
CA ALA A 93 2.65 -8.00 -5.32
C ALA A 93 4.16 -8.08 -5.12
N ALA A 94 4.88 -8.61 -6.12
CA ALA A 94 6.33 -8.65 -6.19
C ALA A 94 6.81 -7.82 -7.38
N LEU A 95 7.76 -6.92 -7.16
CA LEU A 95 8.37 -6.10 -8.20
C LEU A 95 9.86 -6.43 -8.29
N ASP A 96 10.36 -6.72 -9.49
CA ASP A 96 11.79 -6.73 -9.74
C ASP A 96 12.21 -5.35 -10.26
N LEU A 97 13.06 -4.66 -9.50
CA LEU A 97 13.54 -3.32 -9.86
C LEU A 97 14.75 -3.39 -10.81
N CYS A 98 15.41 -4.55 -10.91
CA CYS A 98 16.67 -4.70 -11.65
C CYS A 98 16.62 -4.16 -13.10
N PRO A 99 15.57 -4.41 -13.91
CA PRO A 99 15.50 -3.91 -15.29
C PRO A 99 15.54 -2.38 -15.43
N TYR A 100 15.18 -1.66 -14.37
CA TYR A 100 15.08 -0.21 -14.34
C TYR A 100 16.33 0.45 -13.74
N MET A 101 17.32 -0.35 -13.36
CA MET A 101 18.56 0.13 -12.77
C MET A 101 19.66 0.38 -13.80
N ALA A 102 20.59 1.29 -13.49
CA ALA A 102 21.74 1.59 -14.35
C ALA A 102 22.64 0.36 -14.59
N SER A 103 22.81 -0.49 -13.56
CA SER A 103 23.63 -1.71 -13.61
C SER A 103 23.12 -2.80 -14.55
N ALA A 104 21.86 -2.73 -15.00
CA ALA A 104 21.28 -3.72 -15.91
C ALA A 104 21.93 -3.70 -17.30
N GLY A 105 22.51 -2.56 -17.72
CA GLY A 105 23.14 -2.40 -19.04
C GLY A 105 24.65 -2.64 -19.08
N GLU A 106 25.33 -2.71 -17.93
CA GLU A 106 26.81 -2.73 -17.84
C GLU A 106 27.38 -4.16 -17.72
N GLY A 107 26.75 -5.15 -18.35
CA GLY A 107 27.19 -6.55 -18.22
C GLY A 107 27.07 -7.10 -16.80
N GLY A 108 26.12 -6.55 -16.02
CA GLY A 108 25.79 -7.01 -14.69
C GLY A 108 25.51 -8.52 -14.67
N ASP A 109 25.98 -9.18 -13.61
CA ASP A 109 25.91 -10.63 -13.45
C ASP A 109 24.48 -11.13 -13.73
N ALA A 110 24.34 -11.91 -14.81
CA ALA A 110 23.07 -12.37 -15.35
C ALA A 110 22.41 -13.33 -14.35
N GLY A 111 21.74 -12.77 -13.34
CA GLY A 111 21.20 -13.53 -12.21
C GLY A 111 20.86 -12.68 -10.98
N VAL A 112 21.34 -11.44 -10.86
CA VAL A 112 21.01 -10.57 -9.72
C VAL A 112 19.62 -9.97 -9.90
N GLN A 113 18.67 -10.39 -9.06
CA GLN A 113 17.34 -9.81 -8.95
C GLN A 113 17.27 -8.83 -7.79
N VAL A 114 16.63 -7.69 -8.00
CA VAL A 114 16.38 -6.72 -6.93
C VAL A 114 14.89 -6.74 -6.64
N LEU A 115 14.48 -7.76 -5.91
CA LEU A 115 13.08 -8.04 -5.63
C LEU A 115 12.54 -7.14 -4.53
N TYR A 116 11.27 -6.79 -4.64
CA TYR A 116 10.52 -5.96 -3.71
C TYR A 116 9.14 -6.57 -3.47
N TRP A 117 8.62 -6.41 -2.25
CA TRP A 117 7.27 -6.81 -1.88
C TRP A 117 6.40 -5.61 -1.57
N LEU A 118 5.18 -5.61 -2.11
CA LEU A 118 4.18 -4.58 -1.83
C LEU A 118 3.77 -4.64 -0.35
N ASN A 119 3.88 -3.50 0.33
CA ASN A 119 3.61 -3.34 1.74
C ASN A 119 2.54 -2.29 2.04
N GLY A 120 2.32 -1.33 1.14
CA GLY A 120 1.30 -0.31 1.32
C GLY A 120 0.81 0.26 -0.01
N VAL A 121 -0.46 0.66 -0.03
CA VAL A 121 -1.10 1.39 -1.14
C VAL A 121 -1.88 2.55 -0.55
N ILE A 122 -1.64 3.75 -1.04
CA ILE A 122 -2.46 4.92 -0.71
C ILE A 122 -3.37 5.17 -1.89
N VAL A 123 -4.66 5.33 -1.62
CA VAL A 123 -5.68 5.70 -2.60
C VAL A 123 -6.12 7.13 -2.29
N HIS A 124 -6.17 7.96 -3.32
CA HIS A 124 -6.85 9.25 -3.27
C HIS A 124 -8.24 9.09 -3.89
N ASP A 125 -9.29 9.31 -3.11
CA ASP A 125 -10.67 9.37 -3.57
C ASP A 125 -11.12 10.82 -3.76
N GLY A 126 -11.87 11.10 -4.81
CA GLY A 126 -12.22 12.46 -5.25
C GLY A 126 -11.55 12.88 -6.54
N GLU A 127 -12.16 13.85 -7.24
CA GLU A 127 -11.82 14.24 -8.61
C GLU A 127 -10.77 15.36 -8.68
N SER A 128 -10.67 16.21 -7.65
CA SER A 128 -9.78 17.36 -7.65
C SER A 128 -8.41 17.06 -7.05
N ALA A 129 -7.39 17.81 -7.45
CA ALA A 129 -6.06 17.70 -6.85
C ALA A 129 -5.97 18.35 -5.46
N GLY A 130 -6.80 19.39 -5.21
CA GLY A 130 -6.77 20.17 -3.97
C GLY A 130 -7.72 19.67 -2.88
N SER A 131 -8.57 18.69 -3.16
CA SER A 131 -9.53 18.13 -2.22
C SER A 131 -9.90 16.69 -2.59
N GLY A 132 -10.12 15.89 -1.56
CA GLY A 132 -10.47 14.49 -1.67
C GLY A 132 -10.28 13.78 -0.34
N HIS A 133 -10.25 12.46 -0.37
CA HIS A 133 -10.15 11.60 0.79
C HIS A 133 -9.07 10.55 0.59
N TYR A 134 -8.14 10.43 1.54
CA TYR A 134 -7.07 9.45 1.45
C TYR A 134 -7.38 8.22 2.28
N VAL A 135 -7.24 7.05 1.66
CA VAL A 135 -7.41 5.75 2.31
C VAL A 135 -6.14 4.94 2.15
N ALA A 136 -5.68 4.30 3.23
CA ALA A 136 -4.48 3.50 3.23
C ALA A 136 -4.80 2.01 3.28
N TYR A 137 -4.27 1.25 2.33
CA TYR A 137 -4.26 -0.20 2.38
C TYR A 137 -2.87 -0.61 2.83
N VAL A 138 -2.78 -1.26 3.99
CA VAL A 138 -1.51 -1.61 4.63
C VAL A 138 -1.43 -3.11 4.85
N ARG A 139 -0.27 -3.67 4.51
CA ARG A 139 0.05 -5.05 4.85
C ARG A 139 0.52 -5.08 6.29
N SER A 140 0.03 -6.04 7.05
CA SER A 140 0.54 -6.34 8.38
C SER A 140 2.06 -6.53 8.34
N TRP A 141 2.77 -6.11 9.40
CA TRP A 141 4.24 -6.23 9.53
C TRP A 141 4.75 -7.67 9.40
N ASP A 142 3.87 -8.63 9.58
CA ASP A 142 4.12 -10.05 9.46
C ASP A 142 3.89 -10.56 8.01
N GLY A 143 3.53 -9.69 7.07
CA GLY A 143 3.29 -10.05 5.68
C GLY A 143 2.07 -10.95 5.45
N GLY A 144 1.22 -11.14 6.46
CA GLY A 144 0.02 -11.99 6.34
C GLY A 144 -1.16 -11.23 5.76
N GLN A 145 -1.83 -10.48 6.64
CA GLN A 145 -3.13 -9.89 6.37
C GLN A 145 -3.02 -8.46 5.83
N TRP A 146 -3.97 -8.08 4.97
CA TRP A 146 -4.15 -6.69 4.52
C TRP A 146 -5.29 -6.02 5.29
N TYR A 147 -5.11 -4.73 5.52
CA TYR A 147 -6.12 -3.88 6.15
C TYR A 147 -6.32 -2.61 5.33
N CYS A 148 -7.57 -2.19 5.19
CA CYS A 148 -7.95 -0.86 4.74
C CYS A 148 -8.18 0.01 5.98
N ALA A 149 -7.31 1.00 6.16
CA ALA A 149 -7.38 2.03 7.18
C ALA A 149 -7.97 3.30 6.54
N ASN A 150 -9.20 3.61 6.94
CA ASN A 150 -9.95 4.78 6.53
C ASN A 150 -10.28 5.57 7.81
N ASP A 151 -9.50 6.61 8.09
CA ASP A 151 -9.55 7.41 9.31
C ASP A 151 -9.56 6.56 10.60
N ASP A 152 -10.64 6.60 11.37
CA ASP A 152 -10.85 5.87 12.62
C ASP A 152 -11.23 4.39 12.41
N ARG A 153 -11.39 3.96 11.15
CA ARG A 153 -11.90 2.62 10.80
C ARG A 153 -10.83 1.80 10.09
N VAL A 154 -10.43 0.71 10.74
CA VAL A 154 -9.54 -0.30 10.15
C VAL A 154 -10.33 -1.58 9.89
N LYS A 155 -10.31 -2.06 8.65
CA LYS A 155 -11.01 -3.28 8.24
C LYS A 155 -10.06 -4.23 7.52
N GLU A 156 -10.18 -5.51 7.81
CA GLU A 156 -9.48 -6.54 7.05
C GLU A 156 -9.99 -6.59 5.60
N VAL A 157 -9.07 -6.72 4.65
CA VAL A 157 -9.36 -6.82 3.21
C VAL A 157 -8.53 -7.92 2.56
N THR A 158 -8.97 -8.39 1.40
CA THR A 158 -8.24 -9.40 0.63
C THR A 158 -7.18 -8.76 -0.27
N PRO A 159 -6.12 -9.48 -0.66
CA PRO A 159 -5.16 -8.98 -1.65
C PRO A 159 -5.83 -8.55 -2.95
N ALA A 160 -6.84 -9.29 -3.43
CA ALA A 160 -7.58 -8.93 -4.65
C ALA A 160 -8.27 -7.56 -4.54
N GLN A 161 -8.84 -7.23 -3.37
CA GLN A 161 -9.41 -5.90 -3.13
C GLN A 161 -8.35 -4.81 -3.14
N VAL A 162 -7.14 -5.08 -2.62
CA VAL A 162 -6.01 -4.14 -2.66
C VAL A 162 -5.58 -3.89 -4.11
N HIS A 163 -5.37 -4.97 -4.89
CA HIS A 163 -4.94 -4.86 -6.29
C HIS A 163 -5.98 -4.23 -7.21
N ALA A 164 -7.27 -4.27 -6.86
CA ALA A 164 -8.32 -3.58 -7.61
C ALA A 164 -8.40 -2.07 -7.35
N THR A 165 -7.63 -1.53 -6.40
CA THR A 165 -7.68 -0.11 -6.05
C THR A 165 -7.08 0.78 -7.13
N GLN A 166 -7.53 2.03 -7.16
CA GLN A 166 -6.94 3.07 -7.99
C GLN A 166 -5.77 3.74 -7.22
N ALA A 167 -4.67 3.01 -7.12
CA ALA A 167 -3.51 3.41 -6.32
C ALA A 167 -2.98 4.80 -6.73
N TYR A 168 -2.69 5.65 -5.75
CA TYR A 168 -2.03 6.94 -5.89
C TYR A 168 -0.54 6.84 -5.52
N LEU A 169 -0.24 6.19 -4.38
CA LEU A 169 1.12 5.83 -3.99
C LEU A 169 1.20 4.32 -3.72
N LEU A 170 2.32 3.71 -4.10
CA LEU A 170 2.68 2.34 -3.74
C LEU A 170 3.94 2.37 -2.88
N PHE A 171 3.96 1.53 -1.86
CA PHE A 171 5.12 1.33 -0.99
C PHE A 171 5.57 -0.12 -1.07
N TYR A 172 6.79 -0.29 -1.54
CA TYR A 172 7.46 -1.57 -1.70
C TYR A 172 8.64 -1.67 -0.74
N SER A 173 8.89 -2.84 -0.16
CA SER A 173 10.09 -3.09 0.64
C SER A 173 10.96 -4.14 -0.04
N GLN A 174 12.27 -3.89 -0.11
CA GLN A 174 13.21 -4.79 -0.74
C GLN A 174 13.15 -6.17 -0.06
N ALA A 175 13.10 -7.23 -0.87
CA ALA A 175 13.22 -8.59 -0.40
C ALA A 175 14.62 -8.78 0.18
N VAL A 176 14.67 -9.36 1.36
CA VAL A 176 15.89 -9.53 2.15
C VAL A 176 16.85 -10.46 1.40
N THR A 177 18.12 -10.06 1.27
CA THR A 177 19.19 -10.87 0.65
C THR A 177 20.30 -11.28 1.63
N ASP A 178 20.12 -11.12 2.95
CA ASP A 178 21.19 -11.32 3.94
C ASP A 178 20.77 -12.24 5.11
N GLU A 179 21.65 -13.15 5.53
CA GLU A 179 21.35 -14.21 6.53
C GLU A 179 20.94 -13.64 7.91
N SER A 180 21.47 -12.47 8.27
CA SER A 180 21.15 -11.78 9.53
C SER A 180 19.69 -11.29 9.59
N ASP A 181 19.08 -11.06 8.44
CA ASP A 181 17.72 -10.56 8.30
C ASP A 181 16.72 -11.73 8.16
N GLU A 182 17.13 -12.92 7.72
CA GLU A 182 16.34 -14.15 7.83
C GLU A 182 16.04 -14.51 9.29
N ALA A 183 17.03 -14.36 10.18
CA ALA A 183 16.83 -14.53 11.61
C ALA A 183 15.78 -13.54 12.16
N LYS A 184 15.77 -12.29 11.66
CA LYS A 184 14.73 -11.31 11.98
C LYS A 184 13.38 -11.70 11.40
N ALA A 185 13.32 -12.28 10.20
CA ALA A 185 12.09 -12.79 9.59
C ALA A 185 11.49 -13.96 10.39
N LEU A 186 12.32 -14.89 10.88
CA LEU A 186 11.89 -15.98 11.75
C LEU A 186 11.38 -15.47 13.09
N ALA A 187 12.12 -14.57 13.75
CA ALA A 187 11.68 -13.93 15.00
C ALA A 187 10.34 -13.18 14.83
N ARG A 188 10.15 -12.53 13.68
CA ARG A 188 8.87 -11.92 13.30
C ARG A 188 7.76 -12.96 13.18
N ARG A 189 8.03 -14.12 12.57
CA ARG A 189 7.07 -15.23 12.43
C ARG A 189 6.67 -15.83 13.78
N ASP A 190 7.61 -16.00 14.70
CA ASP A 190 7.32 -16.54 16.03
C ASP A 190 6.51 -15.55 16.88
N ARG A 191 6.85 -14.26 16.82
CA ARG A 191 6.05 -13.21 17.47
C ARG A 191 4.62 -13.14 16.92
N ARG A 192 4.42 -13.33 15.60
CA ARG A 192 3.08 -13.46 15.00
C ARG A 192 2.32 -14.64 15.59
N ASN A 193 2.95 -15.81 15.62
CA ASN A 193 2.31 -17.02 16.14
C ASN A 193 1.89 -16.84 17.60
N ALA A 194 2.70 -16.15 18.41
CA ALA A 194 2.37 -15.80 19.78
C ALA A 194 1.17 -14.83 19.86
N LEU A 195 1.19 -13.73 19.11
CA LEU A 195 0.10 -12.74 19.10
C LEU A 195 -1.23 -13.33 18.58
N GLN A 196 -1.19 -14.19 17.55
CA GLN A 196 -2.40 -14.87 17.07
C GLN A 196 -2.98 -15.83 18.11
N ARG A 197 -2.13 -16.56 18.84
CA ARG A 197 -2.58 -17.41 19.95
C ARG A 197 -3.24 -16.58 21.04
N GLU A 198 -2.66 -15.43 21.38
CA GLU A 198 -3.22 -14.53 22.40
C GLU A 198 -4.54 -13.90 21.94
N ARG A 199 -4.62 -13.43 20.69
CA ARG A 199 -5.87 -12.90 20.12
C ARG A 199 -6.99 -13.94 20.18
N ARG A 200 -6.72 -15.20 19.78
CA ARG A 200 -7.70 -16.30 19.85
C ARG A 200 -8.14 -16.57 21.30
N ARG A 201 -7.24 -16.46 22.28
CA ARG A 201 -7.57 -16.59 23.71
C ARG A 201 -8.50 -15.46 24.17
N LEU A 202 -8.16 -14.21 23.85
CA LEU A 202 -8.97 -13.04 24.21
C LEU A 202 -10.35 -13.06 23.55
N GLU A 203 -10.43 -13.42 22.27
CA GLU A 203 -11.71 -13.59 21.56
C GLU A 203 -12.57 -14.69 22.20
N LYS A 204 -11.96 -15.81 22.60
CA LYS A 204 -12.67 -16.89 23.30
C LYS A 204 -13.18 -16.42 24.67
N ALA A 205 -12.35 -15.73 25.45
CA ALA A 205 -12.72 -15.17 26.74
C ALA A 205 -13.83 -14.11 26.62
N ALA A 206 -13.78 -13.25 25.60
CA ALA A 206 -14.82 -12.25 25.33
C ALA A 206 -16.17 -12.91 24.98
N ARG A 207 -16.16 -13.95 24.14
CA ARG A 207 -17.36 -14.74 23.83
C ARG A 207 -17.93 -15.43 25.07
N GLU A 208 -17.09 -15.97 25.92
CA GLU A 208 -17.49 -16.61 27.17
C GLU A 208 -18.08 -15.60 28.17
N SER A 209 -17.44 -14.45 28.36
CA SER A 209 -17.95 -13.34 29.18
C SER A 209 -19.30 -12.83 28.69
N SER A 210 -19.47 -12.68 27.37
CA SER A 210 -20.77 -12.30 26.78
C SER A 210 -21.85 -13.34 27.08
N ARG A 211 -21.54 -14.64 26.97
CA ARG A 211 -22.47 -15.74 27.30
C ARG A 211 -22.88 -15.73 28.77
N LEU A 212 -21.93 -15.50 29.67
CA LEU A 212 -22.19 -15.41 31.11
C LEU A 212 -23.11 -14.23 31.44
N ARG A 213 -22.82 -13.04 30.89
CA ARG A 213 -23.68 -11.84 31.04
C ARG A 213 -25.10 -12.09 30.52
N GLU A 214 -25.25 -12.79 29.41
CA GLU A 214 -26.57 -13.13 28.85
C GLU A 214 -27.31 -14.15 29.73
N ALA A 215 -26.60 -15.14 30.29
CA ALA A 215 -27.16 -16.13 31.20
C ALA A 215 -27.62 -15.48 32.54
N GLU A 216 -26.85 -14.55 33.09
CA GLU A 216 -27.22 -13.78 34.29
C GLU A 216 -28.45 -12.90 34.06
N LYS A 217 -28.51 -12.21 32.91
CA LYS A 217 -29.72 -11.47 32.50
C LYS A 217 -30.94 -12.38 32.45
N LYS A 218 -30.82 -13.57 31.82
CA LYS A 218 -31.91 -14.56 31.74
C LYS A 218 -32.31 -15.10 33.13
N ARG A 219 -31.35 -15.37 34.03
CA ARG A 219 -31.62 -15.81 35.40
C ARG A 219 -32.34 -14.73 36.22
N SER A 220 -31.88 -13.49 36.15
CA SER A 220 -32.48 -12.35 36.84
C SER A 220 -33.92 -12.10 36.38
N ALA A 221 -34.16 -12.15 35.06
CA ALA A 221 -35.52 -12.05 34.50
C ALA A 221 -36.46 -13.17 34.99
N ARG A 222 -35.98 -14.42 35.04
CA ARG A 222 -36.75 -15.56 35.58
C ARG A 222 -37.06 -15.40 37.08
N ALA A 223 -36.09 -14.92 37.86
CA ALA A 223 -36.27 -14.69 39.30
C ALA A 223 -37.30 -13.58 39.56
N ALA A 224 -37.23 -12.48 38.82
CA ALA A 224 -38.23 -11.39 38.87
C ALA A 224 -39.64 -11.91 38.56
N ALA A 225 -39.81 -12.64 37.45
CA ALA A 225 -41.10 -13.22 37.08
C ALA A 225 -41.66 -14.20 38.14
N LYS A 226 -40.79 -14.99 38.79
CA LYS A 226 -41.20 -15.92 39.86
C LYS A 226 -41.63 -15.17 41.13
N ALA A 227 -40.92 -14.09 41.49
CA ALA A 227 -41.28 -13.25 42.63
C ALA A 227 -42.63 -12.56 42.41
N GLU A 228 -42.87 -12.06 41.19
CA GLU A 228 -44.12 -11.42 40.79
C GLU A 228 -45.31 -12.40 40.86
N ARG A 229 -45.16 -13.63 40.35
CA ARG A 229 -46.17 -14.69 40.48
C ARG A 229 -46.50 -15.04 41.93
N LYS A 230 -45.49 -15.13 42.80
CA LYS A 230 -45.70 -15.37 44.24
C LYS A 230 -46.45 -14.21 44.91
N ARG A 231 -46.20 -12.97 44.51
CA ARG A 231 -46.87 -11.78 45.02
C ARG A 231 -48.36 -11.77 44.64
N CYS A 232 -48.65 -12.10 43.38
CA CYS A 232 -50.02 -12.20 42.87
C CYS A 232 -50.81 -13.32 43.56
N GLY A 233 -50.22 -14.51 43.72
CA GLY A 233 -50.86 -15.65 44.40
C GLY A 233 -51.17 -15.42 45.89
N ARG A 234 -50.34 -14.62 46.59
CA ARG A 234 -50.62 -14.22 47.99
C ARG A 234 -51.72 -13.17 48.10
N ALA A 235 -51.88 -12.30 47.10
CA ALA A 235 -52.96 -11.31 47.08
C ALA A 235 -54.33 -11.98 46.91
N THR A 236 -54.41 -13.04 46.09
CA THR A 236 -55.64 -13.82 45.89
C THR A 236 -56.04 -14.67 47.10
N GLN A 237 -55.11 -15.13 47.94
CA GLN A 237 -55.41 -15.90 49.17
C GLN A 237 -55.82 -15.02 50.37
N LYS A 238 -55.55 -13.71 50.32
CA LYS A 238 -55.93 -12.76 51.38
C LYS A 238 -57.29 -12.09 51.12
N ALA A 239 -57.89 -12.34 49.96
CA ALA A 239 -59.16 -11.78 49.52
C ALA A 239 -60.32 -12.80 49.50
N ALA A 240 -60.07 -14.02 50.00
CA ALA A 240 -61.06 -15.06 50.25
C ALA A 240 -61.17 -15.29 51.76
#